data_AF-A0AAD7ESB9-F1
#
_entry.id   AF-A0AAD7ESB9-F1
#
_cell.length_a   1.000
_cell.length_b   1.000
_cell.length_c   1.000
_cell.angle_alpha   90.00
_cell.angle_beta   90.00
_cell.angle_gamma   90.00
#
_symmetry.space_group_name_H-M   'P 1'
#
loop_
_entity.id
_entity.type
_entity.pdbx_description
1 polymer ?
#
loop_
_entity_poly.entity_id
_entity_poly.type
_entity_poly.pdbx_seq_one_letter_code
_entity_poly.pdbx_strand_id
1 'polypeptide(L)'
;LNLLLSKLLMGVLPYYALKQRQQEFGFEGLDIEVKKHQDTCKQAKIYVKGDIEQVTAVKYAVPSKSTAAKIYKVNLDTYMCTCLDYP
;
A
#
# COMPACT_ATOMS: atom_id res chain seq x y z
N LEU A 1 -9.70 -16.85 10.67
CA LEU A 1 -8.96 -15.61 10.30
C LEU A 1 -7.50 -15.56 10.80
N ASN A 2 -7.13 -16.25 11.88
CA ASN A 2 -5.82 -16.11 12.55
C ASN A 2 -4.62 -16.91 11.98
N LEU A 3 -4.81 -17.89 11.11
CA LEU A 3 -3.71 -18.76 10.62
C LEU A 3 -2.97 -18.20 9.41
N LEU A 4 -3.68 -17.50 8.52
CA LEU A 4 -3.07 -16.93 7.32
C LEU A 4 -2.23 -15.69 7.67
N LEU A 5 -2.79 -14.82 8.53
CA LEU A 5 -2.12 -13.62 9.02
C LEU A 5 -0.84 -13.97 9.78
N SER A 6 -0.88 -14.99 10.65
CA SER A 6 0.29 -15.42 11.40
C SER A 6 1.37 -16.03 10.51
N LYS A 7 1.01 -16.82 9.50
CA LYS A 7 1.99 -17.35 8.53
C LYS A 7 2.63 -16.26 7.68
N LEU A 8 1.86 -15.27 7.26
CA LEU A 8 2.38 -14.11 6.54
C LEU A 8 3.33 -13.30 7.42
N LEU A 9 2.94 -13.03 8.68
CA LEU A 9 3.77 -12.29 9.63
C LEU A 9 5.07 -13.04 9.98
N MET A 10 5.04 -14.38 10.09
CA MET A 10 6.22 -15.19 10.38
C MET A 10 7.26 -15.17 9.25
N GLY A 11 6.86 -14.94 7.98
CA GLY A 11 7.81 -14.80 6.88
C GLY A 11 8.25 -13.35 6.67
N VAL A 12 7.30 -12.42 6.79
CA VAL A 12 7.50 -11.00 6.44
C VAL A 12 8.28 -10.27 7.52
N LEU A 13 7.98 -10.48 8.81
CA LEU A 13 8.64 -9.74 9.89
C LEU A 13 10.15 -10.04 9.98
N PRO A 14 10.62 -11.29 9.90
CA PRO A 14 12.07 -11.56 9.90
C PRO A 14 12.79 -10.98 8.68
N TYR A 15 12.13 -10.98 7.52
CA TYR A 15 12.68 -10.38 6.30
C TYR A 15 12.92 -8.87 6.47
N TYR A 16 11.92 -8.13 6.97
CA TYR A 16 12.05 -6.70 7.19
C TYR A 16 12.99 -6.36 8.37
N ALA A 17 13.04 -7.20 9.42
CA ALA A 17 13.99 -7.04 10.51
C ALA A 17 15.45 -7.20 10.03
N LEU A 18 15.72 -8.15 9.15
CA LEU A 18 17.05 -8.32 8.55
C LEU A 18 17.44 -7.12 7.67
N LYS A 19 16.49 -6.67 6.84
CA LYS A 19 16.62 -5.47 5.99
C LYS A 19 16.92 -4.20 6.79
N GLN A 20 16.16 -3.97 7.86
CA GLN A 20 16.36 -2.82 8.74
C GLN A 20 17.72 -2.87 9.43
N ARG A 21 18.14 -4.04 9.90
CA ARG A 21 19.49 -4.24 10.46
C ARG A 21 20.58 -3.91 9.43
N GLN A 22 20.41 -4.30 8.17
CA GLN A 22 21.36 -3.96 7.10
C GLN A 22 21.41 -2.44 6.83
N GLN A 23 20.30 -1.71 7.01
CA GLN A 23 20.28 -0.25 6.95
C GLN A 23 21.00 0.41 8.12
N GLU A 24 20.80 -0.10 9.34
CA GLU A 24 21.49 0.40 10.54
C GLU A 24 23.02 0.27 10.41
N PHE A 25 23.49 -0.77 9.73
CA PHE A 25 24.91 -0.95 9.41
C PHE A 25 25.38 -0.21 8.14
N GLY A 26 24.51 0.59 7.51
CA GLY A 26 24.85 1.45 6.37
C GLY A 26 24.98 0.73 5.02
N PHE A 27 24.59 -0.55 4.92
CA PHE A 27 24.76 -1.34 3.70
C PHE A 27 23.71 -1.05 2.61
N GLU A 28 22.56 -0.46 2.96
CA GLU A 28 21.43 -0.31 2.03
C GLU A 28 21.01 1.14 1.72
N GLY A 29 21.72 2.14 2.25
CA GLY A 29 21.41 3.56 2.01
C GLY A 29 20.10 4.01 2.68
N LEU A 30 19.44 5.03 2.10
CA LEU A 30 18.23 5.70 2.63
C LEU A 30 17.16 4.73 3.16
N ASP A 31 16.60 5.03 4.33
CA ASP A 31 15.58 4.27 5.05
C ASP A 31 14.50 3.69 4.10
N ILE A 32 14.26 2.38 4.19
CA ILE A 32 13.33 1.65 3.31
C ILE A 32 11.92 2.20 3.45
N GLU A 33 11.50 2.56 4.66
CA GLU A 33 10.20 3.17 4.90
C GLU A 33 10.13 4.54 4.24
N VAL A 34 11.19 5.35 4.36
CA VAL A 34 11.27 6.66 3.69
C VAL A 34 11.23 6.50 2.17
N LYS A 35 11.96 5.53 1.61
CA LYS A 35 11.95 5.24 0.17
C LYS A 35 10.57 4.78 -0.30
N LYS A 36 9.94 3.84 0.41
CA LYS A 36 8.58 3.36 0.10
C LYS A 36 7.54 4.46 0.23
N HIS A 37 7.68 5.34 1.23
CA HIS A 37 6.84 6.51 1.39
C HIS A 37 7.00 7.47 0.21
N GLN A 38 8.24 7.80 -0.17
CA GLN A 38 8.53 8.65 -1.32
C GLN A 38 7.98 8.06 -2.62
N ASP A 39 8.14 6.76 -2.84
CA ASP A 39 7.61 6.07 -4.02
C ASP A 39 6.08 6.09 -4.04
N THR A 40 5.44 5.86 -2.89
CA THR A 40 3.98 5.97 -2.74
C THR A 40 3.49 7.39 -3.03
N CYS A 41 4.16 8.42 -2.49
CA CYS A 41 3.83 9.81 -2.76
C CYS A 41 4.05 10.19 -4.23
N LYS A 42 5.09 9.67 -4.89
CA LYS A 42 5.30 9.88 -6.34
C LYS A 42 4.19 9.24 -7.15
N GLN A 43 3.80 8.00 -6.83
CA GLN A 43 2.71 7.30 -7.51
C GLN A 43 1.36 7.99 -7.28
N ALA A 44 1.10 8.50 -6.07
CA ALA A 44 -0.11 9.25 -5.75
C ALA A 44 -0.27 10.51 -6.64
N LYS A 45 0.82 11.16 -7.05
CA LYS A 45 0.79 12.32 -7.97
C LYS A 45 0.38 11.95 -9.39
N ILE A 46 0.48 10.68 -9.78
CA ILE A 46 0.04 10.19 -11.10
C ILE A 46 -1.48 10.07 -11.16
N TYR A 47 -2.13 9.86 -10.01
CA TYR A 47 -3.59 9.85 -9.93
C TYR A 47 -4.12 11.28 -9.95
N VAL A 48 -4.75 11.67 -11.05
CA VAL A 48 -5.46 12.94 -11.16
C VAL A 48 -6.76 12.82 -10.37
N LYS A 49 -7.11 13.81 -9.54
CA LYS A 49 -8.35 13.80 -8.72
C LYS A 49 -9.61 13.50 -9.54
N GLY A 50 -9.63 13.85 -10.82
CA GLY A 50 -10.75 13.58 -11.73
C GLY A 50 -10.98 12.09 -12.03
N ASP A 51 -10.00 11.23 -11.77
CA ASP A 51 -10.15 9.77 -11.92
C ASP A 51 -10.83 9.14 -10.69
N ILE A 52 -10.92 9.85 -9.55
CA ILE A 52 -11.49 9.32 -8.30
C ILE A 52 -12.94 9.77 -8.20
N GLU A 53 -13.86 8.81 -8.27
CA GLU A 53 -15.28 9.08 -8.10
C GLU A 53 -15.63 9.04 -6.62
N GLN A 54 -16.10 10.16 -6.08
CA GLN A 54 -16.61 10.21 -4.72
C GLN A 54 -18.07 9.72 -4.70
N VAL A 55 -18.29 8.55 -4.11
CA VAL A 55 -19.63 7.93 -4.01
C VAL A 55 -20.40 8.51 -2.83
N THR A 56 -19.71 8.78 -1.71
CA THR A 56 -20.25 9.48 -0.52
C THR A 56 -19.15 10.29 0.15
N ALA A 57 -19.47 11.02 1.24
CA ALA A 57 -18.48 11.78 2.00
C ALA A 57 -17.22 10.97 2.40
N VAL A 58 -17.39 9.66 2.61
CA VAL A 58 -16.37 8.76 3.18
C VAL A 58 -16.08 7.54 2.30
N LYS A 59 -16.75 7.42 1.14
CA LYS A 59 -16.57 6.30 0.19
C LYS A 59 -16.14 6.81 -1.17
N TYR A 60 -15.12 6.16 -1.71
CA TYR A 60 -14.51 6.51 -2.99
C TYR A 60 -14.40 5.27 -3.88
N ALA A 61 -14.60 5.47 -5.17
CA ALA A 61 -14.33 4.50 -6.22
C ALA A 61 -13.12 4.98 -7.02
N VAL A 62 -12.08 4.14 -7.09
CA VAL A 62 -10.82 4.45 -7.74
C VAL A 62 -10.59 3.44 -8.86
N PRO A 63 -10.59 3.85 -10.14
CA PRO A 63 -10.29 2.97 -11.25
C PRO A 63 -8.82 2.56 -11.23
N SER A 64 -8.57 1.29 -11.53
CA SER A 64 -7.20 0.77 -11.64
C SER A 64 -6.55 1.29 -12.92
N LYS A 65 -5.32 1.80 -12.80
CA LYS A 65 -4.50 2.18 -13.96
C LYS A 65 -3.83 0.98 -14.64
N SER A 66 -3.69 -0.15 -13.94
CA SER A 66 -3.10 -1.37 -14.49
C SER A 66 -4.14 -2.34 -15.08
N THR A 67 -5.42 -2.19 -14.76
CA THR A 67 -6.48 -3.09 -15.21
C THR A 67 -7.75 -2.31 -15.47
N ALA A 68 -8.06 -2.02 -16.74
CA ALA A 68 -9.17 -1.14 -17.12
C ALA A 68 -10.55 -1.57 -16.57
N ALA A 69 -10.77 -2.87 -16.32
CA ALA A 69 -12.03 -3.39 -15.80
C ALA A 69 -12.16 -3.33 -14.27
N LYS A 70 -11.11 -2.91 -13.54
CA LYS A 70 -11.05 -3.01 -12.09
C LYS A 70 -11.25 -1.67 -11.42
N ILE A 71 -12.19 -1.63 -10.48
CA ILE A 71 -12.49 -0.44 -9.66
C ILE A 71 -12.32 -0.82 -8.19
N TYR A 72 -11.47 -0.08 -7.49
CA TYR A 72 -11.23 -0.23 -6.06
C TYR A 72 -12.21 0.63 -5.28
N LYS A 73 -12.84 0.07 -4.24
CA LYS A 73 -13.70 0.79 -3.32
C LYS A 73 -12.94 1.05 -2.04
N VAL A 74 -12.84 2.32 -1.65
CA VAL A 74 -12.20 2.77 -0.41
C VAL A 74 -13.28 3.33 0.50
N ASN A 75 -13.31 2.88 1.75
CA ASN A 75 -14.21 3.39 2.78
C ASN A 75 -13.39 3.87 3.98
N LEU A 76 -13.34 5.19 4.16
CA LEU A 76 -12.54 5.84 5.19
C LEU A 76 -13.10 5.61 6.61
N ASP A 77 -14.41 5.48 6.78
CA ASP A 77 -15.02 5.24 8.11
C ASP A 77 -14.61 3.89 8.69
N THR A 78 -14.43 2.91 7.81
CA THR A 78 -14.07 1.54 8.20
C THR A 78 -12.59 1.21 7.97
N TYR A 79 -11.82 2.18 7.45
CA TYR A 79 -10.45 1.97 6.97
C TYR A 79 -10.29 0.75 6.05
N MET A 80 -11.32 0.46 5.24
CA MET A 80 -11.34 -0.71 4.35
C MET A 80 -11.11 -0.30 2.91
N CYS A 81 -10.38 -1.15 2.19
CA CYS A 81 -10.20 -1.03 0.76
C CYS A 81 -10.36 -2.40 0.09
N THR A 82 -11.03 -2.45 -1.06
CA THR A 82 -11.09 -3.67 -1.89
C THR A 82 -9.81 -3.90 -2.71
N CYS A 83 -8.78 -3.10 -2.45
CA CYS A 83 -7.47 -3.16 -3.11
C CYS A 83 -6.56 -4.25 -2.54
N LEU A 84 -7.13 -5.43 -2.25
CA LEU A 84 -6.40 -6.60 -1.75
C LEU A 84 -5.29 -7.07 -2.70
N ASP A 85 -5.33 -6.67 -3.98
CA ASP A 85 -4.33 -6.99 -5.00
C ASP A 85 -3.44 -5.79 -5.38
N TYR A 86 -3.40 -4.73 -4.56
CA TYR A 86 -2.49 -3.61 -4.81
C TYR A 86 -1.06 -4.02 -4.41
N PRO A 87 -0.08 -4.03 -5.35
CA PRO A 87 1.30 -4.39 -5.06
C PRO A 87 2.05 -3.33 -4.23
#